data_AF-A0A979GTQ0-F1
#
_entry.id   AF-A0A979GTQ0-F1
#
_cell.length_a   1.000
_cell.length_b   1.000
_cell.length_c   1.000
_cell.angle_alpha   90.00
_cell.angle_beta   90.00
_cell.angle_gamma   90.00
#
_symmetry.space_group_name_H-M   'P 1'
#
loop_
_entity.id
_entity.type
_entity.pdbx_description
1 polymer ?
#
loop_
_entity_poly.entity_id
_entity_poly.type
_entity_poly.pdbx_seq_one_letter_code
_entity_poly.pdbx_strand_id
1 'polypeptide(L)'
;MNYIEEIRAGLKETFDQRIKEVDGETFISPSGNFRLEANELYDQKYAITRAQIYQQSTNEKIFDFLVSEDRILYSWLETNNTEYMVCAEDLFGGQTIIDLTNKKMASYSPKANGYIWTNFHLSPNGTLLTTIGCIWGGPYLMKYLTLQLHDTAITRI
;
A
#
# COMPACT_ATOMS: atom_id res chain seq x y z
N MET A 1 -10.58 -15.80 0.34
CA MET A 1 -11.18 -14.92 1.38
C MET A 1 -10.28 -13.71 1.52
N ASN A 2 -10.84 -12.52 1.73
CA ASN A 2 -10.07 -11.28 1.92
C ASN A 2 -10.00 -10.96 3.42
N TYR A 3 -8.81 -10.73 3.96
CA TYR A 3 -8.56 -10.53 5.39
C TYR A 3 -8.09 -9.12 5.75
N ILE A 4 -8.15 -8.17 4.81
CA ILE A 4 -7.57 -6.84 5.04
C ILE A 4 -8.19 -6.11 6.26
N GLU A 5 -9.50 -6.23 6.46
CA GLU A 5 -10.17 -5.58 7.59
C GLU A 5 -9.74 -6.16 8.95
N GLU A 6 -9.44 -7.47 9.02
CA GLU A 6 -8.88 -8.09 10.22
C GLU A 6 -7.50 -7.53 10.54
N ILE A 7 -6.65 -7.37 9.51
CA ILE A 7 -5.30 -6.81 9.65
C ILE A 7 -5.36 -5.36 10.11
N ARG A 8 -6.21 -4.53 9.48
CA ARG A 8 -6.42 -3.13 9.87
C ARG A 8 -6.86 -3.00 11.32
N ALA A 9 -7.81 -3.82 11.76
CA ALA A 9 -8.27 -3.82 13.14
C ALA A 9 -7.16 -4.17 14.12
N GLY A 10 -6.36 -5.21 13.83
CA GLY A 10 -5.24 -5.63 14.69
C GLY A 10 -4.11 -4.60 14.76
N LEU A 11 -3.76 -3.98 13.62
CA LEU A 11 -2.80 -2.88 13.59
C LEU A 11 -3.32 -1.71 14.42
N LYS A 12 -4.58 -1.30 14.23
CA LYS A 12 -5.16 -0.19 14.99
C LYS A 12 -5.19 -0.48 16.50
N GLU A 13 -5.61 -1.66 16.92
CA GLU A 13 -5.64 -2.03 18.35
C GLU A 13 -4.26 -1.90 19.01
N THR A 14 -3.22 -2.38 18.31
CA THR A 14 -1.84 -2.34 18.79
C THR A 14 -1.29 -0.90 18.77
N PHE A 15 -1.61 -0.16 17.71
CA PHE A 15 -1.00 1.11 17.38
C PHE A 15 -1.90 2.34 17.65
N ASP A 16 -3.00 2.25 18.41
CA ASP A 16 -3.80 3.43 18.79
C ASP A 16 -3.27 4.13 20.06
N GLN A 17 -2.51 3.43 20.93
CA GLN A 17 -2.39 3.86 22.34
C GLN A 17 -1.00 4.16 22.92
N ARG A 18 0.13 4.02 22.20
CA ARG A 18 1.44 4.35 22.78
C ARG A 18 2.58 4.32 21.76
N ILE A 19 2.64 5.33 20.89
CA ILE A 19 3.61 5.34 19.80
C ILE A 19 4.31 6.67 19.73
N LYS A 20 5.62 6.59 19.50
CA LYS A 20 6.36 7.69 18.91
C LYS A 20 6.16 7.64 17.39
N GLU A 21 5.47 8.64 16.86
CA GLU A 21 5.49 8.91 15.41
C GLU A 21 6.80 9.64 15.09
N VAL A 22 7.51 9.16 14.09
CA VAL A 22 8.73 9.76 13.57
C VAL A 22 8.44 10.20 12.15
N ASP A 23 8.71 11.48 11.86
CA ASP A 23 8.59 12.04 10.52
C ASP A 23 9.37 11.16 9.54
N GLY A 24 8.66 10.63 8.56
CA GLY A 24 9.24 9.74 7.57
C GLY A 24 9.43 10.42 6.22
N GLU A 25 9.27 9.64 5.17
CA GLU A 25 9.52 10.11 3.81
C GLU A 25 8.25 10.72 3.19
N THR A 26 8.46 11.71 2.32
CA THR A 26 7.39 12.31 1.52
C THR A 26 7.66 12.07 0.05
N PHE A 27 6.65 11.59 -0.66
CA PHE A 27 6.74 11.25 -2.08
C PHE A 27 5.64 11.96 -2.87
N ILE A 28 6.03 12.72 -3.87
CA ILE A 28 5.11 13.46 -4.74
C ILE A 28 4.76 12.58 -5.96
N SER A 29 3.48 12.56 -6.36
CA SER A 29 3.06 11.85 -7.58
C SER A 29 3.72 12.48 -8.82
N PRO A 30 3.91 11.74 -9.93
CA PRO A 30 4.54 12.27 -11.13
C PRO A 30 3.88 13.53 -11.70
N SER A 31 2.56 13.66 -11.54
CA SER A 31 1.80 14.85 -11.94
C SER A 31 1.99 16.05 -11.02
N GLY A 32 2.45 15.83 -9.77
CA GLY A 32 2.49 16.82 -8.71
C GLY A 32 1.16 17.06 -8.00
N ASN A 33 0.09 16.36 -8.39
CA ASN A 33 -1.26 16.59 -7.84
C ASN A 33 -1.45 15.97 -6.45
N PHE A 34 -0.73 14.90 -6.13
CA PHE A 34 -0.86 14.15 -4.89
C PHE A 34 0.49 13.99 -4.21
N ARG A 35 0.46 13.78 -2.89
CA ARG A 35 1.63 13.31 -2.15
C ARG A 35 1.27 12.21 -1.16
N LEU A 36 2.21 11.30 -0.96
CA LEU A 36 2.23 10.31 0.11
C LEU A 36 3.21 10.78 1.19
N GLU A 37 2.75 10.86 2.43
CA GLU A 37 3.57 10.96 3.63
C GLU A 37 3.59 9.57 4.30
N ALA A 38 4.78 9.01 4.47
CA ALA A 38 4.99 7.67 5.01
C ALA A 38 5.79 7.78 6.32
N ASN A 39 5.09 7.97 7.44
CA ASN A 39 5.69 8.15 8.76
C ASN A 39 5.88 6.82 9.47
N GLU A 40 6.95 6.68 10.24
CA GLU A 40 7.17 5.49 11.05
C GLU A 40 6.45 5.63 12.40
N LEU A 41 5.75 4.57 12.80
CA LEU A 41 5.12 4.40 14.10
C LEU A 41 5.82 3.28 14.86
N TYR A 42 6.43 3.61 15.99
CA TYR A 42 7.20 2.68 16.81
C TYR A 42 6.62 2.46 18.22
N ASP A 43 6.43 1.20 18.62
CA ASP A 43 5.89 0.79 19.93
C ASP A 43 6.94 0.24 20.93
N GLN A 44 8.24 0.43 20.66
CA GLN A 44 9.40 -0.17 21.35
C GLN A 44 9.82 -1.57 20.88
N LYS A 45 8.96 -2.31 20.20
CA LYS A 45 9.25 -3.67 19.73
C LYS A 45 9.13 -3.80 18.22
N TYR A 46 8.18 -3.08 17.63
CA TYR A 46 7.86 -3.11 16.22
C TYR A 46 7.73 -1.70 15.68
N ALA A 47 8.12 -1.53 14.42
CA ALA A 47 7.86 -0.34 13.63
C ALA A 47 6.87 -0.69 12.53
N ILE A 48 5.93 0.21 12.28
CA ILE A 48 5.01 0.15 11.14
C ILE A 48 4.95 1.50 10.44
N THR A 49 4.45 1.57 9.21
CA THR A 49 4.27 2.84 8.51
C THR A 49 2.83 3.32 8.61
N ARG A 50 2.64 4.60 8.95
CA ARG A 50 1.41 5.34 8.69
C ARG A 50 1.51 6.00 7.33
N ALA A 51 0.67 5.56 6.39
CA ALA A 51 0.59 6.12 5.05
C ALA A 51 -0.57 7.12 4.98
N GLN A 52 -0.23 8.38 4.75
CA GLN A 52 -1.21 9.46 4.59
C GLN A 52 -1.08 10.05 3.18
N ILE A 53 -2.21 10.15 2.49
CA ILE A 53 -2.24 10.67 1.11
C ILE A 53 -2.98 11.99 1.11
N TYR A 54 -2.41 12.99 0.46
CA TYR A 54 -2.96 14.34 0.40
C TYR A 54 -3.13 14.80 -1.04
N GLN A 55 -4.18 15.57 -1.29
CA GLN A 55 -4.27 16.45 -2.44
C GLN A 55 -3.27 17.60 -2.24
N GLN A 56 -2.31 17.75 -3.15
CA GLN A 56 -1.19 18.65 -2.95
C GLN A 56 -1.60 20.13 -2.92
N SER A 57 -2.52 20.53 -3.80
CA SER A 57 -2.95 21.93 -3.96
C SER A 57 -3.78 22.46 -2.79
N THR A 58 -4.58 21.59 -2.17
CA THR A 58 -5.51 21.98 -1.09
C THR A 58 -5.04 21.55 0.29
N ASN A 59 -4.00 20.72 0.36
CA ASN A 59 -3.57 20.05 1.58
C ASN A 59 -4.65 19.16 2.23
N GLU A 60 -5.66 18.75 1.45
CA GLU A 60 -6.74 17.87 1.92
C GLU A 60 -6.20 16.45 2.08
N LYS A 61 -6.35 15.85 3.27
CA LYS A 61 -6.05 14.43 3.49
C LYS A 61 -7.14 13.57 2.87
N ILE A 62 -6.76 12.73 1.92
CA ILE A 62 -7.64 11.83 1.18
C ILE A 62 -7.71 10.45 1.87
N PHE A 63 -6.55 9.92 2.27
CA PHE A 63 -6.45 8.61 2.92
C PHE A 63 -5.48 8.66 4.10
N ASP A 64 -5.75 7.83 5.10
CA ASP A 64 -4.94 7.63 6.30
C ASP A 64 -5.07 6.16 6.71
N PHE A 65 -4.01 5.38 6.53
CA PHE A 65 -4.02 3.95 6.81
C PHE A 65 -2.66 3.46 7.32
N LEU A 66 -2.68 2.29 7.94
CA LEU A 66 -1.49 1.65 8.49
C LEU A 66 -1.01 0.55 7.54
N VAL A 67 0.30 0.48 7.35
CA VAL A 67 0.98 -0.58 6.62
C VAL A 67 1.65 -1.50 7.63
N SER A 68 1.58 -2.81 7.45
CA SER A 68 2.04 -3.79 8.45
C SER A 68 3.58 -3.91 8.60
N GLU A 69 4.35 -2.94 8.14
CA GLU A 69 5.82 -2.94 8.14
C GLU A 69 6.35 -1.50 8.25
N ASP A 70 7.60 -1.34 8.67
CA ASP A 70 8.34 -0.07 8.79
C ASP A 70 8.61 0.67 7.46
N ARG A 71 8.24 0.07 6.33
CA ARG A 71 8.38 0.65 4.99
C ARG A 71 7.17 0.35 4.13
N ILE A 72 6.93 1.23 3.16
CA ILE A 72 5.88 1.05 2.15
C ILE A 72 6.46 0.72 0.78
N LEU A 73 6.01 -0.38 0.18
CA LEU A 73 6.22 -0.68 -1.24
C LEU A 73 5.07 -0.05 -2.03
N TYR A 74 5.37 0.92 -2.90
CA TYR A 74 4.34 1.65 -3.66
C TYR A 74 4.81 2.08 -5.07
N SER A 75 3.85 2.23 -6.00
CA SER A 75 4.02 2.85 -7.32
C SER A 75 2.90 3.81 -7.61
N TRP A 76 3.23 4.86 -8.35
CA TRP A 76 2.27 5.71 -9.04
C TRP A 76 1.97 5.14 -10.42
N LEU A 77 0.73 5.32 -10.86
CA LEU A 77 0.29 4.97 -12.20
C LEU A 77 -0.72 6.02 -12.67
N GLU A 78 -0.62 6.43 -13.93
CA GLU A 78 -1.64 7.24 -14.58
C GLU A 78 -2.16 6.49 -15.80
N THR A 79 -3.48 6.32 -15.89
CA THR A 79 -4.15 5.75 -17.06
C THR A 79 -5.52 6.38 -17.21
N ASN A 80 -5.94 6.66 -18.44
CA ASN A 80 -7.25 7.27 -18.75
C ASN A 80 -7.55 8.54 -17.92
N ASN A 81 -6.55 9.42 -17.74
CA ASN A 81 -6.63 10.64 -16.90
C ASN A 81 -7.00 10.38 -15.42
N THR A 82 -6.84 9.15 -14.95
CA THR A 82 -7.02 8.77 -13.55
C THR A 82 -5.66 8.41 -12.97
N GLU A 83 -5.33 9.03 -11.85
CA GLU A 83 -4.10 8.75 -11.10
C GLU A 83 -4.39 7.70 -10.02
N TYR A 84 -3.50 6.72 -9.95
CA TYR A 84 -3.57 5.63 -8.99
C TYR A 84 -2.27 5.53 -8.18
N MET A 85 -2.41 5.02 -6.97
CA MET A 85 -1.31 4.45 -6.20
C MET A 85 -1.56 2.96 -6.00
N VAL A 86 -0.59 2.12 -6.35
CA VAL A 86 -0.60 0.70 -6.02
C VAL A 86 0.42 0.48 -4.92
N CYS A 87 0.03 -0.15 -3.82
CA CYS A 87 0.93 -0.41 -2.70
C CYS A 87 0.65 -1.75 -2.01
N ALA A 88 1.56 -2.15 -1.13
CA ALA A 88 1.38 -3.29 -0.24
C ALA A 88 1.07 -2.80 1.18
N GLU A 89 -0.20 -2.75 1.55
CA GLU A 89 -0.63 -2.46 2.92
C GLU A 89 -0.28 -3.59 3.89
N ASP A 90 -0.29 -4.82 3.38
CA ASP A 90 0.16 -6.02 4.07
C ASP A 90 1.26 -6.66 3.21
N LEU A 91 2.52 -6.65 3.68
CA LEU A 91 3.63 -7.25 2.94
C LEU A 91 3.51 -8.78 2.82
N PHE A 92 2.64 -9.43 3.60
CA PHE A 92 2.40 -10.88 3.56
C PHE A 92 1.43 -11.27 2.43
N GLY A 93 1.61 -10.67 1.25
CA GLY A 93 0.81 -10.98 0.06
C GLY A 93 -0.35 -10.04 -0.20
N GLY A 94 -0.51 -8.99 0.60
CA GLY A 94 -1.55 -7.99 0.46
C GLY A 94 -1.26 -6.98 -0.65
N GLN A 95 -2.33 -6.48 -1.25
CA GLN A 95 -2.30 -5.48 -2.28
C GLN A 95 -3.40 -4.46 -2.02
N THR A 96 -3.04 -3.19 -2.16
CA THR A 96 -3.96 -2.07 -2.15
C THR A 96 -3.80 -1.28 -3.44
N ILE A 97 -4.91 -0.89 -4.03
CA ILE A 97 -4.96 0.02 -5.18
C ILE A 97 -5.86 1.18 -4.77
N ILE A 98 -5.36 2.39 -4.97
CA ILE A 98 -5.99 3.63 -4.58
C ILE A 98 -6.19 4.45 -5.84
N ASP A 99 -7.44 4.72 -6.18
CA ASP A 99 -7.84 5.71 -7.18
C ASP A 99 -7.81 7.08 -6.49
N LEU A 100 -6.77 7.86 -6.79
CA LEU A 100 -6.50 9.15 -6.18
C LEU A 100 -7.48 10.21 -6.69
N THR A 101 -7.78 10.17 -7.99
CA THR A 101 -8.68 11.12 -8.65
C THR A 101 -10.11 11.00 -8.11
N ASN A 102 -10.61 9.77 -7.95
CA ASN A 102 -11.97 9.50 -7.51
C ASN A 102 -12.08 9.19 -6.01
N LYS A 103 -10.97 9.23 -5.27
CA LYS A 103 -10.88 8.97 -3.83
C LYS A 103 -11.48 7.62 -3.43
N LYS A 104 -11.14 6.55 -4.16
CA LYS A 104 -11.56 5.18 -3.86
C LYS A 104 -10.36 4.29 -3.54
N MET A 105 -10.51 3.40 -2.57
CA MET A 105 -9.48 2.46 -2.15
C MET A 105 -10.06 1.06 -2.18
N ALA A 106 -9.32 0.12 -2.77
CA ALA A 106 -9.65 -1.29 -2.75
C ALA A 106 -8.42 -2.07 -2.31
N SER A 107 -8.61 -2.92 -1.31
CA SER A 107 -7.52 -3.64 -0.67
C SER A 107 -7.86 -5.12 -0.54
N TYR A 108 -6.85 -5.95 -0.67
CA TYR A 108 -6.94 -7.38 -0.58
C TYR A 108 -5.76 -7.91 0.21
N SER A 109 -6.03 -8.74 1.22
CA SER A 109 -5.00 -9.61 1.81
C SER A 109 -5.48 -11.07 1.77
N PRO A 110 -4.66 -11.99 1.25
CA PRO A 110 -4.97 -13.41 1.27
C PRO A 110 -4.73 -14.06 2.65
N LYS A 111 -4.17 -13.33 3.64
CA LYS A 111 -3.59 -13.90 4.86
C LYS A 111 -2.64 -15.06 4.49
N ALA A 112 -1.60 -14.73 3.72
CA ALA A 112 -0.80 -15.75 3.07
C ALA A 112 -0.02 -16.62 4.07
N ASN A 113 0.32 -17.83 3.63
CA ASN A 113 1.15 -18.81 4.33
C ASN A 113 2.64 -18.39 4.44
N GLY A 114 2.94 -17.10 4.63
CA GLY A 114 4.29 -16.59 4.86
C GLY A 114 5.04 -16.03 3.64
N TYR A 115 4.39 -15.80 2.48
CA TYR A 115 5.05 -15.10 1.36
C TYR A 115 5.12 -13.60 1.62
N ILE A 116 6.32 -13.12 1.89
CA ILE A 116 6.62 -11.74 2.27
C ILE A 116 7.24 -11.01 1.08
N TRP A 117 6.65 -9.89 0.68
CA TRP A 117 7.15 -9.07 -0.41
C TRP A 117 8.42 -8.33 0.04
N THR A 118 9.49 -8.50 -0.71
CA THR A 118 10.74 -7.77 -0.52
C THR A 118 10.91 -6.65 -1.53
N ASN A 119 10.31 -6.82 -2.71
CA ASN A 119 10.31 -5.83 -3.78
C ASN A 119 9.03 -5.97 -4.65
N PHE A 120 8.67 -4.90 -5.34
CA PHE A 120 7.48 -4.85 -6.20
C PHE A 120 7.77 -4.01 -7.45
N HIS A 121 7.22 -4.41 -8.59
CA HIS A 121 7.37 -3.73 -9.87
C HIS A 121 6.06 -3.73 -10.63
N LEU A 122 5.55 -2.53 -10.94
CA LEU A 122 4.39 -2.35 -11.78
C LEU A 122 4.82 -2.13 -13.23
N SER A 123 4.19 -2.83 -14.17
CA SER A 123 4.40 -2.60 -15.60
C SER A 123 4.02 -1.17 -15.99
N PRO A 124 4.67 -0.54 -16.99
CA PRO A 124 4.35 0.83 -17.40
C PRO A 124 2.89 1.06 -17.82
N ASN A 125 2.22 0.02 -18.33
CA ASN A 125 0.80 0.09 -18.70
C ASN A 125 -0.17 -0.24 -17.56
N GLY A 126 0.33 -0.47 -16.34
CA GLY A 126 -0.47 -0.74 -15.15
C GLY A 126 -1.19 -2.09 -15.10
N THR A 127 -0.97 -2.99 -16.06
CA THR A 127 -1.74 -4.25 -16.18
C THR A 127 -1.13 -5.43 -15.43
N LEU A 128 0.18 -5.38 -15.16
CA LEU A 128 0.92 -6.46 -14.54
C LEU A 128 1.72 -5.95 -13.34
N LEU A 129 1.48 -6.53 -12.19
CA LEU A 129 2.27 -6.35 -10.98
C LEU A 129 3.14 -7.59 -10.77
N THR A 130 4.45 -7.39 -10.73
CA THR A 130 5.42 -8.42 -10.33
C THR A 130 5.86 -8.16 -8.90
N THR A 131 5.82 -9.19 -8.06
CA THR A 131 6.30 -9.13 -6.69
C THR A 131 7.44 -10.12 -6.55
N ILE A 132 8.47 -9.70 -5.82
CA ILE A 132 9.61 -10.54 -5.46
C ILE A 132 9.56 -10.67 -3.95
N GLY A 133 9.66 -11.88 -3.44
CA GLY A 133 9.53 -12.13 -2.02
C GLY A 133 10.06 -13.48 -1.61
N CYS A 134 10.06 -13.77 -0.32
CA CYS A 134 10.49 -15.06 0.21
C CYS A 134 9.44 -15.64 1.15
N ILE A 135 9.61 -16.91 1.51
CA ILE A 135 8.82 -17.54 2.57
C ILE A 135 9.71 -17.65 3.81
N TRP A 136 9.51 -16.79 4.81
CA TRP A 136 10.21 -16.82 6.11
C TRP A 136 11.74 -17.00 6.02
N GLY A 137 12.41 -16.20 5.18
CA GLY A 137 13.87 -16.31 4.98
C GLY A 137 14.32 -17.49 4.12
N GLY A 138 13.38 -18.20 3.49
CA GLY A 138 13.64 -19.22 2.48
C GLY A 138 13.96 -18.64 1.09
N PRO A 139 13.93 -19.48 0.03
CA PRO A 139 14.21 -19.05 -1.33
C PRO A 139 13.30 -17.92 -1.81
N TYR A 140 13.87 -17.03 -2.62
CA TYR A 140 13.11 -15.97 -3.27
C TYR A 140 12.25 -16.54 -4.40
N LEU A 141 11.00 -16.09 -4.46
CA LEU A 141 10.03 -16.40 -5.48
C LEU A 141 9.57 -15.11 -6.15
N MET A 142 9.21 -15.22 -7.42
CA MET A 142 8.53 -14.16 -8.15
C MET A 142 7.08 -14.56 -8.38
N LYS A 143 6.16 -13.62 -8.18
CA LYS A 143 4.74 -13.80 -8.49
C LYS A 143 4.24 -12.68 -9.38
N TYR A 144 3.38 -13.04 -10.32
CA TYR A 144 2.73 -12.12 -11.24
C TYR A 144 1.25 -11.99 -10.87
N LEU A 145 0.76 -10.76 -10.90
CA LEU A 145 -0.62 -10.40 -10.58
C LEU A 145 -1.15 -9.50 -11.71
N THR A 146 -2.25 -9.90 -12.32
CA THR A 146 -2.93 -9.06 -13.31
C THR A 146 -3.83 -8.06 -12.61
N LEU A 147 -3.72 -6.79 -12.98
CA LEU A 147 -4.55 -5.72 -12.45
C LEU A 147 -5.63 -5.37 -13.46
N GLN A 148 -6.86 -5.21 -12.98
CA GLN A 148 -7.93 -4.59 -13.73
C GLN A 148 -8.34 -3.29 -13.05
N LEU A 149 -8.03 -2.18 -13.74
CA LEU A 149 -8.43 -0.84 -13.36
C LEU A 149 -9.64 -0.48 -14.24
N HIS A 150 -10.85 -0.62 -13.70
CA HIS A 150 -12.06 -0.15 -14.36
C HIS A 150 -12.56 1.12 -13.67
N ASP A 151 -13.21 2.01 -14.42
CA ASP A 151 -13.77 3.29 -13.96
C ASP A 151 -14.72 3.19 -12.75
N THR A 152 -15.14 1.98 -12.38
CA THR A 152 -16.11 1.72 -11.30
C THR A 152 -15.77 0.56 -10.36
N ALA A 153 -14.75 -0.25 -10.65
CA ALA A 153 -14.38 -1.38 -9.78
C ALA A 153 -12.91 -1.77 -9.96
N ILE A 154 -12.18 -1.77 -8.85
CA ILE A 154 -10.82 -2.32 -8.79
C ILE A 154 -10.98 -3.76 -8.31
N THR A 155 -10.66 -4.72 -9.18
CA THR A 155 -10.74 -6.14 -8.82
C THR A 155 -9.53 -6.92 -9.35
N ARG A 156 -9.04 -7.83 -8.51
CA ARG A 156 -8.05 -8.84 -8.89
C ARG A 156 -8.76 -9.97 -9.68
N ILE A 157 -8.10 -10.50 -10.71
CA ILE A 157 -8.45 -11.78 -11.34
C ILE A 157 -7.69 -12.91 -10.64
#